data_AF-A0A7C1LNV1-F1
#
_entry.id   AF-A0A7C1LNV1-F1
#
_cell.length_a   1.000
_cell.length_b   1.000
_cell.length_c   1.000
_cell.angle_alpha   90.00
_cell.angle_beta   90.00
_cell.angle_gamma   90.00
#
_symmetry.space_group_name_H-M   'P 1'
#
loop_
_entity.id
_entity.type
_entity.pdbx_description
1 polymer ?
#
loop_
_entity_poly.entity_id
_entity_poly.type
_entity_poly.pdbx_seq_one_letter_code
_entity_poly.pdbx_strand_id
1 'polypeptide(L)'
;MRLNESIFEERITTIRQTSQIDNKSLKEYVSSCISDYYPELEKAGARVICLFQGIIGIPTNVYLQITLYPDIDKYYQIQSQ
;
A
#
# COMPACT_ATOMS: atom_id res chain seq x y z
N MET A 1 -22.78 -15.54 15.80
CA MET A 1 -21.48 -15.04 16.33
C MET A 1 -20.69 -14.54 15.13
N ARG A 2 -20.66 -13.23 14.85
CA ARG A 2 -19.82 -12.68 13.78
C ARG A 2 -18.40 -12.64 14.34
N LEU A 3 -17.47 -13.37 13.73
CA LEU A 3 -16.06 -13.09 13.93
C LEU A 3 -15.84 -11.70 13.33
N ASN A 4 -15.40 -10.73 14.14
CA ASN A 4 -14.86 -9.49 13.61
C ASN A 4 -13.50 -9.85 13.00
N GLU A 5 -13.51 -10.39 11.78
CA GLU A 5 -12.31 -10.79 11.08
C GLU A 5 -11.71 -9.55 10.44
N SER A 6 -10.57 -9.13 10.96
CA SER A 6 -9.75 -8.13 10.32
C SER A 6 -9.36 -8.58 8.92
N ILE A 7 -9.31 -7.64 7.99
CA ILE A 7 -9.07 -7.92 6.58
C ILE A 7 -7.70 -7.42 6.19
N PHE A 8 -6.99 -8.22 5.41
CA PHE A 8 -5.73 -7.83 4.80
C PHE A 8 -5.96 -7.53 3.32
N GLU A 9 -5.57 -6.34 2.90
CA GLU A 9 -5.45 -5.96 1.49
C GLU A 9 -4.01 -6.17 1.05
N GLU A 10 -3.85 -6.92 -0.04
CA GLU A 10 -2.62 -6.97 -0.80
C GLU A 10 -2.74 -6.04 -2.01
N ARG A 11 -1.90 -5.00 -2.07
CA ARG A 11 -1.89 -4.03 -3.17
C ARG A 11 -0.57 -4.08 -3.91
N ILE A 12 -0.65 -4.37 -5.21
CA ILE A 12 0.50 -4.36 -6.12
C ILE A 12 0.51 -3.05 -6.91
N THR A 13 1.61 -2.31 -6.85
CA THR A 13 1.76 -1.03 -7.55
C THR A 13 2.98 -1.06 -8.46
N THR A 14 2.77 -0.79 -9.75
CA THR A 14 3.84 -0.71 -10.75
C THR A 14 4.15 0.74 -11.07
N ILE A 15 5.36 1.19 -10.76
CA ILE A 15 5.84 2.52 -11.12
C ILE A 15 6.36 2.49 -12.56
N ARG A 16 5.73 3.28 -13.42
CA ARG A 16 6.16 3.38 -14.82
C ARG A 16 7.54 4.05 -14.88
N GLN A 17 8.52 3.33 -15.43
CA GLN A 17 9.84 3.88 -15.70
C GLN A 17 9.89 4.41 -17.13
N THR A 18 10.27 5.68 -17.29
CA THR A 18 10.46 6.31 -18.62
C THR A 18 11.90 6.18 -19.12
N SER A 19 12.82 5.76 -18.26
CA SER A 19 14.20 5.38 -18.57
C SER A 19 14.67 4.26 -17.64
N GLN A 20 15.71 3.51 -18.03
CA GLN A 20 16.15 2.30 -17.32
C GLN A 20 16.62 2.52 -15.86
N ILE A 21 16.77 3.77 -15.40
CA ILE A 21 17.23 4.11 -14.04
C ILE A 21 16.47 5.32 -13.50
N ASP A 22 15.14 5.32 -13.55
CA ASP A 22 14.39 6.33 -12.79
C ASP A 22 14.22 5.91 -11.31
N ASN A 23 15.33 5.93 -10.57
CA ASN A 23 15.35 5.73 -9.13
C ASN A 23 14.67 6.88 -8.37
N LYS A 24 14.46 8.03 -9.02
CA LYS A 24 13.82 9.19 -8.40
C LYS A 24 12.34 8.92 -8.20
N SER A 25 11.62 8.48 -9.25
CA SER A 25 10.20 8.13 -9.15
C SER A 25 9.92 7.04 -8.10
N LEU A 26 10.81 6.05 -7.97
CA LEU A 26 10.71 5.00 -6.96
C LEU A 26 10.84 5.56 -5.53
N LYS A 27 11.82 6.44 -5.30
CA LYS A 27 12.01 7.10 -4.00
C LYS A 27 10.89 8.08 -3.67
N GLU A 28 10.39 8.80 -4.67
CA GLU A 28 9.27 9.72 -4.51
C GLU A 28 7.99 8.98 -4.13
N TYR A 29 7.73 7.81 -4.74
CA TYR A 29 6.61 6.95 -4.35
C TYR A 29 6.70 6.50 -2.89
N VAL A 30 7.86 5.99 -2.46
CA VAL A 30 8.04 5.58 -1.05
C VAL A 30 7.89 6.79 -0.11
N SER A 31 8.39 7.95 -0.51
CA SER A 31 8.29 9.17 0.29
C SER A 31 6.85 9.63 0.44
N SER A 32 6.05 9.65 -0.65
CA SER A 32 4.64 10.04 -0.60
C SER A 32 3.78 9.03 0.17
N CYS A 33 4.11 7.73 0.08
CA CYS A 33 3.49 6.72 0.93
C CYS A 33 3.64 7.06 2.41
N ILE A 34 4.86 7.39 2.84
CA ILE A 34 5.18 7.66 4.26
C ILE A 34 4.63 9.02 4.71
N SER A 35 4.74 10.07 3.89
CA SER A 35 4.36 11.43 4.32
C SER A 35 2.87 11.69 4.25
N ASP A 36 2.18 11.11 3.26
CA ASP A 36 0.82 11.52 2.90
C ASP A 36 -0.15 10.35 3.10
N TYR A 37 0.07 9.23 2.39
CA TYR A 37 -0.92 8.16 2.28
C TYR A 37 -1.09 7.33 3.56
N TYR A 38 0.01 6.93 4.22
CA TYR A 38 -0.08 6.09 5.42
C TYR A 38 -0.74 6.82 6.60
N PRO A 39 -0.40 8.10 6.90
CA PRO A 39 -1.12 8.86 7.90
C PRO A 39 -2.62 8.99 7.62
N GLU A 40 -3.04 9.10 6.36
CA GLU A 40 -4.47 9.15 6.00
C GLU A 40 -5.17 7.81 6.27
N LEU A 41 -4.57 6.70 5.86
CA LEU A 41 -5.07 5.36 6.16
C LEU A 41 -5.16 5.09 7.66
N GLU A 42 -4.12 5.48 8.42
CA GLU A 42 -4.08 5.29 9.87
C GLU A 42 -5.12 6.14 10.60
N LYS A 43 -5.30 7.40 10.21
CA LYS A 43 -6.39 8.25 10.72
C LYS A 43 -7.77 7.65 10.42
N ALA A 44 -7.91 7.00 9.27
CA ALA A 44 -9.13 6.31 8.90
C ALA A 44 -9.30 4.96 9.62
N GLY A 45 -8.33 4.49 10.41
CA GLY A 45 -8.42 3.28 11.21
C GLY A 45 -7.89 2.00 10.53
N ALA A 46 -7.25 2.12 9.37
CA ALA A 46 -6.45 1.06 8.79
C ALA A 46 -5.02 1.07 9.36
N ARG A 47 -4.23 0.02 9.08
CA ARG A 47 -2.82 -0.04 9.49
C ARG A 47 -1.98 -0.61 8.36
N VAL A 48 -0.99 0.15 7.89
CA VAL A 48 -0.04 -0.36 6.91
C VAL A 48 0.97 -1.26 7.62
N ILE A 49 1.10 -2.50 7.17
CA ILE A 49 1.97 -3.50 7.78
C ILE A 49 3.36 -3.41 7.17
N CYS A 50 3.44 -3.32 5.84
CA CYS A 50 4.69 -3.28 5.12
C CYS A 50 4.53 -2.78 3.68
N LEU A 51 5.66 -2.35 3.12
CA LEU A 51 5.87 -2.09 1.70
C LEU A 51 7.14 -2.81 1.28
N PHE A 52 7.02 -3.79 0.39
CA PHE A 52 8.14 -4.55 -0.14
C PHE A 52 8.50 -4.10 -1.55
N GLN A 53 9.79 -4.09 -1.84
CA GLN A 53 10.37 -3.87 -3.16
C GLN A 53 11.43 -4.95 -3.41
N GLY A 54 11.60 -5.37 -4.67
CA GLY A 54 12.66 -6.30 -5.04
C GLY A 54 12.43 -7.74 -4.55
N ILE A 55 11.17 -8.14 -4.42
CA ILE A 55 10.80 -9.55 -4.19
C ILE A 55 11.32 -10.37 -5.37
N ILE A 56 11.94 -11.53 -5.08
CA ILE A 56 12.47 -12.41 -6.12
C ILE A 56 11.36 -12.79 -7.10
N GLY A 57 11.60 -12.58 -8.40
CA GLY A 57 10.61 -12.81 -9.46
C GLY A 57 9.65 -11.65 -9.73
N ILE A 58 9.74 -10.55 -8.96
CA ILE A 58 8.96 -9.33 -9.16
C ILE A 58 9.90 -8.20 -9.64
N PRO A 59 9.52 -7.42 -10.68
CA PRO A 59 10.33 -6.31 -11.16
C PRO A 59 10.65 -5.27 -10.08
N THR A 60 11.81 -4.62 -10.15
CA THR A 60 12.26 -3.63 -9.15
C THR A 60 11.41 -2.36 -9.11
N ASN A 61 10.61 -2.11 -10.14
CA ASN A 61 9.66 -1.01 -10.20
C ASN A 61 8.26 -1.39 -9.69
N VAL A 62 8.10 -2.57 -9.11
CA VAL A 62 6.85 -3.04 -8.52
C VAL A 62 7.00 -3.10 -7.00
N TYR A 63 5.96 -2.61 -6.33
CA TYR A 63 5.82 -2.63 -4.89
C TYR A 63 4.65 -3.52 -4.47
N LEU A 64 4.83 -4.22 -3.35
CA LEU A 64 3.80 -4.99 -2.67
C LEU A 64 3.52 -4.32 -1.33
N GLN A 65 2.31 -3.81 -1.13
CA GLN A 65 1.85 -3.29 0.15
C GLN A 65 0.86 -4.24 0.80
N ILE A 66 0.98 -4.44 2.11
CA ILE A 66 -0.03 -5.12 2.91
C ILE A 66 -0.64 -4.12 3.90
N THR A 67 -1.96 -3.97 3.85
CA THR A 67 -2.73 -3.09 4.74
C THR A 67 -3.76 -3.90 5.51
N LEU A 68 -3.83 -3.69 6.82
CA LEU A 68 -4.82 -4.27 7.71
C LEU A 68 -6.00 -3.30 7.90
N TYR A 69 -7.22 -3.82 7.75
CA TYR A 69 -8.46 -3.12 8.04
C TYR A 69 -9.23 -3.84 9.17
N PRO A 70 -9.97 -3.11 10.03
CA PRO A 70 -10.75 -3.71 11.10
C PRO A 70 -11.80 -4.72 10.62
N ASP A 71 -12.46 -4.41 9.49
CA ASP A 71 -13.50 -5.22 8.85
C ASP A 71 -13.71 -4.76 7.39
N ILE A 72 -14.60 -5.46 6.66
CA ILE A 72 -14.91 -5.18 5.25
C ILE A 72 -15.63 -3.86 5.04
N ASP A 73 -16.49 -3.46 5.98
CA ASP A 73 -17.27 -2.23 5.87
C ASP A 73 -16.34 -1.02 5.94
N LYS A 74 -15.32 -1.10 6.81
CA LYS A 74 -14.28 -0.09 6.95
C LYS A 74 -13.39 0.00 5.73
N TYR A 75 -13.02 -1.15 5.15
CA TYR A 75 -12.30 -1.18 3.87
C TYR A 75 -13.08 -0.42 2.79
N TYR A 76 -14.36 -0.74 2.57
CA TYR A 76 -15.16 -0.07 1.55
C TYR A 76 -15.36 1.42 1.82
N GLN A 77 -15.56 1.81 3.07
CA GLN A 77 -15.68 3.22 3.43
C GLN A 77 -14.44 4.02 3.00
N ILE A 78 -13.24 3.49 3.27
CA ILE A 78 -11.98 4.15 2.93
C ILE A 78 -11.76 4.20 1.42
N GLN A 79 -12.07 3.13 0.67
CA GLN A 79 -11.89 3.12 -0.79
C GLN A 79 -12.91 3.99 -1.55
N SER A 80 -14.00 4.42 -0.89
CA SER A 80 -15.07 5.22 -1.50
C SER A 80 -14.87 6.74 -1.39
N GLN A 81 -13.80 7.19 -0.72
CA GLN A 81 -13.41 8.59 -0.58
C GLN A 81 -12.46 9.00 -1.71
#